data_AF-A0AAW0XI82-F1
#
_entry.id   AF-A0AAW0XI82-F1
#
_cell.length_a   1.000
_cell.length_b   1.000
_cell.length_c   1.000
_cell.angle_alpha   90.00
_cell.angle_beta   90.00
_cell.angle_gamma   90.00
#
_symmetry.space_group_name_H-M   'P 1'
#
loop_
_entity.id
_entity.type
_entity.pdbx_description
1 polymer ?
#
loop_
_entity_poly.entity_id
_entity_poly.type
_entity_poly.pdbx_seq_one_letter_code
_entity_poly.pdbx_strand_id
1 'polypeptide(L)'
;EYLTEDSSEDGEQDEVVHVRLNLLWRAMRAPVDVWAQASTRLLAHALAAHSSTSLRAFLCEEGRKYEQWGCLHGTVMLPHHGTTTLSQDQQPQVWYLRGPRYHRWGLTKVVERGLTSFMYFNNGDVCSIHGHSTSTTHYVGGYVQEAAGDLRHVIWTDLSLEDLDQLPTRGNNLLTKFIAGWRKYEVWQRLGDSVTYYTGDPWTLGHTLHLTSVASNHSHGWGVTLLSQRYDELCPVPERESIPVVEVPRVNLELEDGAPLVLSLDDPLCRNPELTGGKASSLASLIAFTRLPHPHQGEYEVPPGVVVTVAAWRLQLKTY
;
A
#
# COMPACT_ATOMS: atom_id res chain seq x y z
N GLU A 1 8.64 -2.37 3.49
CA GLU A 1 8.11 -3.59 2.86
C GLU A 1 9.29 -4.29 2.23
N TYR A 2 9.57 -5.52 2.64
CA TYR A 2 10.59 -6.36 2.02
C TYR A 2 9.85 -7.39 1.17
N LEU A 3 10.28 -7.52 -0.09
CA LEU A 3 9.84 -8.56 -1.00
C LEU A 3 10.83 -9.71 -0.81
N THR A 4 10.38 -10.86 -0.32
CA THR A 4 11.21 -12.05 -0.23
C THR A 4 10.78 -13.03 -1.32
N GLU A 5 11.72 -13.46 -2.15
CA GLU A 5 11.53 -14.64 -2.98
C GLU A 5 11.82 -15.85 -2.08
N ASP A 6 10.83 -16.71 -1.86
CA ASP A 6 11.04 -17.96 -1.12
C ASP A 6 11.94 -18.88 -1.96
N SER A 7 13.25 -18.80 -1.76
CA SER A 7 14.17 -19.86 -2.20
C SER A 7 15.33 -20.09 -1.24
N SER A 8 15.33 -21.33 -0.74
CA SER A 8 16.45 -22.16 -0.25
C SER A 8 17.20 -21.78 1.02
N GLU A 9 17.24 -22.77 1.91
CA GLU A 9 18.27 -23.00 2.92
C GLU A 9 19.67 -22.94 2.29
N ASP A 10 20.26 -21.75 2.19
CA ASP A 10 21.70 -21.54 2.16
C ASP A 10 21.95 -20.08 2.56
N GLY A 11 22.95 -19.84 3.41
CA GLY A 11 23.25 -18.54 4.01
C GLY A 11 23.80 -17.48 3.04
N GLU A 12 23.19 -17.32 1.86
CA GLU A 12 23.42 -16.17 1.01
C GLU A 12 22.70 -14.97 1.62
N GLN A 13 23.45 -13.93 1.96
CA GLN A 13 22.88 -12.65 2.32
C GLN A 13 22.05 -12.17 1.13
N ASP A 14 20.72 -12.09 1.29
CA ASP A 14 19.81 -11.54 0.30
C ASP A 14 20.39 -10.25 -0.29
N GLU A 15 20.73 -10.31 -1.57
CA GLU A 15 21.51 -9.29 -2.24
C GLU A 15 20.66 -8.03 -2.41
N VAL A 16 21.03 -6.92 -1.76
CA VAL A 16 20.26 -5.67 -1.86
C VAL A 16 20.46 -5.06 -3.24
N VAL A 17 19.40 -5.08 -4.05
CA VAL A 17 19.38 -4.53 -5.40
C VAL A 17 18.95 -3.07 -5.38
N HIS A 18 19.82 -2.16 -5.83
CA HIS A 18 19.50 -0.74 -5.93
C HIS A 18 18.73 -0.44 -7.22
N VAL A 19 17.50 0.05 -7.08
CA VAL A 19 16.63 0.43 -8.19
C VAL A 19 16.34 1.93 -8.14
N ARG A 20 16.35 2.61 -9.29
CA ARG A 20 15.91 4.01 -9.38
C ARG A 20 14.62 4.13 -10.17
N LEU A 21 13.60 4.66 -9.51
CA LEU A 21 12.26 4.89 -10.05
C LEU A 21 12.00 6.39 -10.17
N ASN A 22 11.73 6.87 -11.38
CA ASN A 22 11.23 8.23 -11.62
C ASN A 22 9.86 8.12 -12.28
N LEU A 23 8.80 8.04 -11.49
CA LEU A 23 7.44 7.76 -11.95
C LEU A 23 6.50 8.94 -11.63
N LEU A 24 5.62 9.26 -12.58
CA LEU A 24 4.55 10.23 -12.43
C LEU A 24 3.21 9.51 -12.41
N TRP A 25 2.39 9.81 -11.41
CA TRP A 25 1.02 9.33 -11.33
C TRP A 25 0.08 10.26 -12.09
N ARG A 26 -0.72 9.69 -12.98
CA ARG A 26 -1.83 10.37 -13.62
C ARG A 26 -3.14 9.67 -13.28
N ALA A 27 -4.02 10.38 -12.59
CA ALA A 27 -5.37 9.92 -12.37
C ALA A 27 -6.12 9.80 -13.70
N MET A 28 -6.77 8.66 -13.92
CA MET A 28 -7.64 8.42 -15.07
C MET A 28 -9.12 8.51 -14.67
N ARG A 29 -9.42 8.34 -13.38
CA ARG A 29 -10.78 8.32 -12.84
C ARG A 29 -10.89 9.12 -11.55
N ALA A 30 -12.11 9.51 -11.20
CA ALA A 30 -12.41 10.11 -9.92
C ALA A 30 -12.12 9.11 -8.77
N PRO A 31 -11.68 9.59 -7.59
CA PRO A 31 -11.56 8.74 -6.41
C PRO A 31 -12.90 8.11 -6.04
N VAL A 32 -12.85 6.83 -5.68
CA VAL A 32 -13.96 6.05 -5.14
C VAL A 32 -13.77 5.96 -3.64
N ASP A 33 -14.72 6.50 -2.88
CA ASP A 33 -14.84 6.21 -1.45
C ASP A 33 -15.51 4.84 -1.31
N VAL A 34 -14.69 3.82 -1.07
CA VAL A 34 -15.12 2.42 -1.07
C VAL A 34 -16.17 2.18 0.01
N TRP A 35 -16.07 2.89 1.14
CA TRP A 35 -17.01 2.76 2.24
C TRP A 35 -18.32 3.46 1.97
N ALA A 36 -18.28 4.72 1.53
CA ALA A 36 -19.48 5.48 1.21
C ALA A 36 -20.30 4.84 0.08
N GLN A 37 -19.64 4.04 -0.77
CA GLN A 37 -20.26 3.31 -1.87
C GLN A 37 -20.48 1.83 -1.60
N ALA A 38 -20.20 1.35 -0.40
CA ALA A 38 -20.45 -0.03 -0.03
C ALA A 38 -21.96 -0.34 -0.06
N SER A 39 -22.32 -1.54 -0.52
CA SER A 39 -23.71 -2.00 -0.48
C SER A 39 -24.20 -2.13 0.96
N THR A 40 -25.25 -1.39 1.31
CA THR A 40 -25.93 -1.50 2.61
C THR A 40 -26.38 -2.92 2.90
N ARG A 41 -26.74 -3.69 1.86
CA ARG A 41 -27.12 -5.10 2.00
C ARG A 41 -25.94 -5.98 2.43
N LEU A 42 -24.77 -5.80 1.82
CA LEU A 42 -23.58 -6.57 2.15
C LEU A 42 -23.03 -6.18 3.53
N LEU A 43 -23.10 -4.88 3.87
CA LEU A 43 -22.77 -4.40 5.22
C LEU A 43 -23.71 -4.99 6.28
N ALA A 44 -25.03 -4.98 6.03
CA ALA A 44 -26.00 -5.57 6.94
C ALA A 44 -25.80 -7.07 7.11
N HIS A 45 -25.45 -7.78 6.03
CA HIS A 45 -25.12 -9.20 6.08
C HIS A 45 -23.85 -9.46 6.93
N ALA A 46 -22.79 -8.67 6.73
CA ALA A 46 -21.55 -8.77 7.50
C ALA A 46 -21.78 -8.52 9.00
N LEU A 47 -22.62 -7.54 9.34
CA LEU A 47 -23.01 -7.23 10.72
C LEU A 47 -23.88 -8.33 11.34
N ALA A 48 -24.76 -8.95 10.55
CA ALA A 48 -25.65 -10.01 11.03
C ALA A 48 -24.94 -11.36 11.19
N ALA A 49 -23.84 -11.59 10.48
CA ALA A 49 -23.10 -12.85 10.49
C ALA A 49 -22.44 -13.17 11.84
N HIS A 50 -22.17 -12.15 12.67
CA HIS A 50 -21.45 -12.31 13.93
C HIS A 50 -22.20 -11.61 15.08
N SER A 51 -22.64 -12.41 16.06
CA SER A 51 -23.43 -11.93 17.21
C SER A 51 -22.64 -11.00 18.16
N SER A 52 -21.32 -11.00 18.08
CA SER A 52 -20.41 -10.17 18.90
C SER A 52 -19.96 -8.88 18.22
N THR A 53 -20.39 -8.62 16.97
CA THR A 53 -19.91 -7.45 16.22
C THR A 53 -20.52 -6.16 16.76
N SER A 54 -19.66 -5.32 17.35
CA SER A 54 -20.03 -3.95 17.66
C SER A 54 -20.08 -3.13 16.37
N LEU A 55 -21.21 -2.48 16.09
CA LEU A 55 -21.35 -1.52 14.99
C LEU A 55 -20.24 -0.47 15.02
N ARG A 56 -19.85 -0.02 16.22
CA ARG A 56 -18.75 0.95 16.39
C ARG A 56 -17.41 0.37 15.97
N ALA A 57 -17.13 -0.88 16.33
CA ALA A 57 -15.88 -1.55 15.91
C ALA A 57 -15.86 -1.73 14.38
N PHE A 58 -16.97 -2.17 13.80
CA PHE A 58 -17.14 -2.30 12.35
C PHE A 58 -16.89 -0.99 11.60
N LEU A 59 -17.49 0.12 12.07
CA LEU A 59 -17.29 1.45 11.48
C LEU A 59 -15.85 1.99 11.63
N CYS A 60 -15.16 1.63 12.72
CA CYS A 60 -13.76 2.02 12.93
C CYS A 60 -12.78 1.22 12.05
N GLU A 61 -13.05 -0.07 11.83
CA GLU A 61 -12.22 -0.98 11.01
C GLU A 61 -12.35 -0.65 9.52
N GLU A 62 -13.54 -0.22 9.12
CA GLU A 62 -13.87 0.06 7.72
C GLU A 62 -13.77 1.55 7.35
N GLY A 63 -13.30 2.38 8.27
CA GLY A 63 -13.12 3.81 8.05
C GLY A 63 -12.23 4.14 6.84
N ARG A 64 -12.67 5.15 6.06
CA ARG A 64 -11.91 5.91 5.04
C ARG A 64 -10.97 5.07 4.18
N LYS A 65 -11.57 4.39 3.19
CA LYS A 65 -10.88 3.69 2.10
C LYS A 65 -11.12 4.44 0.79
N TYR A 66 -10.04 4.87 0.14
CA TYR A 66 -10.08 5.55 -1.15
C TYR A 66 -9.31 4.76 -2.19
N GLU A 67 -9.95 4.57 -3.34
CA GLU A 67 -9.36 3.96 -4.52
C GLU A 67 -9.41 4.94 -5.68
N GLN A 68 -8.31 5.10 -6.40
CA GLN A 68 -8.30 5.91 -7.61
C GLN A 68 -7.56 5.18 -8.73
N TRP A 69 -8.25 4.91 -9.83
CA TRP A 69 -7.65 4.32 -11.02
C TRP A 69 -6.85 5.35 -11.81
N GLY A 70 -5.67 4.94 -12.24
CA GLY A 70 -4.74 5.80 -12.97
C GLY A 70 -3.64 5.01 -13.67
N CYS A 71 -2.61 5.74 -14.06
CA CYS A 71 -1.38 5.18 -14.57
C CYS A 71 -0.16 5.79 -13.89
N LEU A 72 0.86 4.96 -13.70
CA LEU A 72 2.23 5.40 -13.43
C LEU A 72 2.99 5.37 -14.75
N HIS A 73 3.62 6.48 -15.11
CA HIS A 73 4.49 6.54 -16.27
C HIS A 73 5.82 7.17 -15.91
N GLY A 74 6.90 6.67 -16.48
CA GLY A 74 8.22 7.25 -16.24
C GLY A 74 9.35 6.28 -16.49
N THR A 75 10.49 6.49 -15.84
CA THR A 75 11.69 5.71 -16.05
C THR A 75 12.04 4.84 -14.87
N VAL A 76 12.49 3.63 -15.16
CA VAL A 76 12.99 2.63 -14.22
C VAL A 76 14.40 2.24 -14.65
N MET A 77 15.34 2.32 -13.71
CA MET A 77 16.70 1.80 -13.87
C MET A 77 16.86 0.63 -12.92
N LEU A 78 17.02 -0.55 -13.50
CA LEU A 78 17.32 -1.80 -12.83
C LEU A 78 18.79 -2.13 -13.08
N PRO A 79 19.50 -2.70 -12.10
CA PRO A 79 20.85 -3.16 -12.31
C PRO A 79 20.88 -4.34 -13.30
N HIS A 80 22.05 -4.60 -13.88
CA HIS A 80 22.22 -5.70 -14.82
C HIS A 80 22.12 -7.03 -14.06
N HIS A 81 21.69 -8.08 -14.76
CA HIS A 81 21.56 -9.40 -14.18
C HIS A 81 22.89 -9.84 -13.51
N GLY A 82 22.84 -10.16 -12.21
CA GLY A 82 24.03 -10.49 -11.40
C GLY A 82 24.83 -9.30 -10.88
N THR A 83 24.26 -8.09 -10.88
CA THR A 83 24.85 -6.91 -10.25
C THR A 83 23.85 -6.24 -9.31
N THR A 84 24.34 -5.62 -8.24
CA THR A 84 23.52 -4.95 -7.21
C THR A 84 23.39 -3.45 -7.41
N THR A 85 24.32 -2.87 -8.17
CA THR A 85 24.49 -1.43 -8.30
C THR A 85 24.17 -0.96 -9.71
N LEU A 86 23.60 0.23 -9.77
CA LEU A 86 23.32 0.91 -11.04
C LEU A 86 24.64 1.39 -11.64
N SER A 87 24.97 0.93 -12.84
CA SER A 87 26.09 1.50 -13.60
C SER A 87 25.66 2.79 -14.28
N GLN A 88 26.61 3.73 -14.46
CA GLN A 88 26.32 5.00 -15.14
C GLN A 88 25.89 4.82 -16.61
N ASP A 89 26.23 3.67 -17.21
CA ASP A 89 25.93 3.34 -18.60
C ASP A 89 24.57 2.64 -18.79
N GLN A 90 23.83 2.34 -17.70
CA GLN A 90 22.52 1.72 -17.80
C GLN A 90 21.49 2.69 -18.39
N GLN A 91 20.86 2.25 -19.46
CA GLN A 91 19.80 3.01 -20.11
C GLN A 91 18.50 2.89 -19.30
N PRO A 92 17.85 4.02 -18.95
CA PRO A 92 16.56 4.02 -18.28
C PRO A 92 15.50 3.35 -19.16
N GLN A 93 14.77 2.40 -18.60
CA GLN A 93 13.62 1.79 -19.27
C GLN A 93 12.38 2.65 -19.03
N VAL A 94 11.60 2.91 -20.07
CA VAL A 94 10.33 3.63 -19.93
C VAL A 94 9.21 2.64 -19.61
N TRP A 95 8.56 2.82 -18.46
CA TRP A 95 7.46 1.96 -18.01
C TRP A 95 6.14 2.72 -18.02
N TYR A 96 5.08 2.01 -18.39
CA TYR A 96 3.69 2.47 -18.35
C TYR A 96 2.84 1.45 -17.61
N LEU A 97 2.60 1.71 -16.33
CA LEU A 97 1.85 0.82 -15.45
C LEU A 97 0.44 1.37 -15.27
N ARG A 98 -0.56 0.49 -15.27
CA ARG A 98 -1.95 0.82 -14.97
C ARG A 98 -2.35 0.12 -13.69
N GLY A 99 -3.09 0.83 -12.85
CA GLY A 99 -3.57 0.24 -11.61
C GLY A 99 -4.29 1.27 -10.75
N PRO A 100 -4.76 0.83 -9.58
CA PRO A 100 -5.32 1.72 -8.59
C PRO A 100 -4.22 2.26 -7.67
N ARG A 101 -4.38 3.51 -7.26
CA ARG A 101 -3.85 4.01 -6.00
C ARG A 101 -4.85 3.65 -4.92
N TYR A 102 -4.41 2.85 -3.97
CA TYR A 102 -5.20 2.43 -2.80
C TYR A 102 -4.72 3.20 -1.57
N HIS A 103 -5.66 3.69 -0.78
CA HIS A 103 -5.38 4.37 0.48
C HIS A 103 -6.39 3.93 1.54
N ARG A 104 -5.91 3.50 2.70
CA ARG A 104 -6.73 3.11 3.86
C ARG A 104 -6.21 3.79 5.12
N TRP A 105 -7.12 4.35 5.91
CA TRP A 105 -6.84 4.83 7.27
C TRP A 105 -7.81 4.18 8.25
N GLY A 106 -7.29 3.40 9.21
CA GLY A 106 -8.11 2.79 10.24
C GLY A 106 -7.29 2.06 11.28
N LEU A 107 -7.94 1.65 12.37
CA LEU A 107 -7.36 0.71 13.32
C LEU A 107 -7.38 -0.67 12.67
N THR A 108 -6.21 -1.15 12.25
CA THR A 108 -6.08 -2.49 11.69
C THR A 108 -6.07 -3.48 12.85
N LYS A 109 -7.17 -4.21 13.07
CA LYS A 109 -7.09 -5.49 13.76
C LYS A 109 -6.39 -6.50 12.85
N VAL A 110 -5.81 -7.54 13.46
CA VAL A 110 -5.24 -8.67 12.72
C VAL A 110 -6.33 -9.24 11.80
N VAL A 111 -6.13 -9.05 10.49
CA VAL A 111 -6.92 -9.68 9.46
C VAL A 111 -6.64 -11.16 9.53
N GLU A 112 -7.66 -11.98 9.75
CA GLU A 112 -7.50 -13.43 9.71
C GLU A 112 -7.27 -13.88 8.29
N ARG A 113 -8.07 -13.35 7.35
CA ARG A 113 -8.02 -13.63 5.92
C ARG A 113 -8.49 -12.44 5.11
N GLY A 114 -7.94 -12.24 3.92
CA GLY A 114 -8.37 -11.19 3.02
C GLY A 114 -8.02 -11.51 1.58
N LEU A 115 -8.85 -10.98 0.68
CA LEU A 115 -8.62 -10.96 -0.75
C LEU A 115 -8.88 -9.53 -1.24
N THR A 116 -8.02 -9.01 -2.09
CA THR A 116 -8.26 -7.77 -2.81
C THR A 116 -7.79 -7.94 -4.25
N SER A 117 -8.73 -7.94 -5.17
CA SER A 117 -8.53 -8.10 -6.61
C SER A 117 -8.80 -6.78 -7.31
N PHE A 118 -7.77 -6.25 -7.97
CA PHE A 118 -7.86 -5.09 -8.84
C PHE A 118 -7.72 -5.54 -10.28
N MET A 119 -8.73 -5.27 -11.10
CA MET A 119 -8.84 -5.82 -12.45
C MET A 119 -9.11 -4.72 -13.47
N TYR A 120 -8.37 -4.74 -14.57
CA TYR A 120 -8.56 -3.88 -15.73
C TYR A 120 -8.91 -4.75 -16.94
N PHE A 121 -9.97 -4.39 -17.65
CA PHE A 121 -10.43 -5.08 -18.84
C PHE A 121 -10.10 -4.31 -20.11
N ASN A 122 -9.88 -5.03 -21.22
CA ASN A 122 -9.52 -4.46 -22.51
C ASN A 122 -10.60 -3.55 -23.11
N ASN A 123 -11.87 -3.72 -22.73
CA ASN A 123 -12.94 -2.79 -23.08
C ASN A 123 -12.86 -1.45 -22.33
N GLY A 124 -11.89 -1.28 -21.43
CA GLY A 124 -11.67 -0.08 -20.63
C GLY A 124 -12.32 -0.14 -19.25
N ASP A 125 -13.14 -1.14 -18.93
CA ASP A 125 -13.76 -1.29 -17.62
C ASP A 125 -12.70 -1.63 -16.55
N VAL A 126 -12.99 -1.23 -15.31
CA VAL A 126 -12.20 -1.64 -14.15
C VAL A 126 -13.10 -2.24 -13.09
N CYS A 127 -12.57 -3.17 -12.32
CA CYS A 127 -13.29 -3.82 -11.24
C CYS A 127 -12.38 -3.97 -10.04
N SER A 128 -12.94 -3.66 -8.87
CA SER A 128 -12.32 -3.91 -7.56
C SER A 128 -13.25 -4.85 -6.82
N ILE A 129 -12.75 -6.02 -6.43
CA ILE A 129 -13.46 -6.97 -5.56
C ILE A 129 -12.57 -7.21 -4.37
N HIS A 130 -13.13 -7.08 -3.18
CA HIS A 130 -12.38 -7.32 -1.95
C HIS A 130 -13.24 -8.04 -0.92
N GLY A 131 -12.57 -8.81 -0.08
CA GLY A 131 -13.15 -9.39 1.11
C GLY A 131 -12.13 -9.44 2.22
N HIS A 132 -12.59 -9.35 3.45
CA HIS A 132 -11.75 -9.58 4.62
C HIS A 132 -12.56 -10.20 5.76
N SER A 133 -11.87 -11.03 6.53
CA SER A 133 -12.33 -11.65 7.76
C SER A 133 -11.45 -11.17 8.91
N THR A 134 -12.08 -10.78 10.00
CA THR A 134 -11.48 -10.53 11.30
C THR A 134 -12.26 -11.32 12.34
N SER A 135 -11.75 -11.35 13.57
CA SER A 135 -12.46 -11.95 14.71
C SER A 135 -13.85 -11.38 14.97
N THR A 136 -14.18 -10.22 14.39
CA THR A 136 -15.47 -9.54 14.59
C THR A 136 -16.22 -9.25 13.30
N THR A 137 -15.66 -9.51 12.12
CA THR A 137 -16.27 -9.04 10.87
C THR A 137 -15.94 -9.95 9.71
N HIS A 138 -16.94 -10.33 8.93
CA HIS A 138 -16.73 -10.96 7.62
C HIS A 138 -17.42 -10.12 6.55
N TYR A 139 -16.64 -9.34 5.79
CA TYR A 139 -17.19 -8.44 4.79
C TYR A 139 -16.61 -8.75 3.41
N VAL A 140 -17.49 -8.75 2.41
CA VAL A 140 -17.16 -8.86 0.99
C VAL A 140 -17.87 -7.73 0.25
N GLY A 141 -17.18 -7.15 -0.73
CA GLY A 141 -17.65 -5.96 -1.42
C GLY A 141 -16.80 -5.63 -2.64
N GLY A 142 -17.07 -4.48 -3.23
CA GLY A 142 -16.39 -4.04 -4.44
C GLY A 142 -17.25 -3.16 -5.33
N TYR A 143 -16.73 -2.88 -6.51
CA TYR A 143 -17.42 -2.14 -7.56
C TYR A 143 -16.90 -2.51 -8.95
N VAL A 144 -17.70 -2.17 -9.94
CA VAL A 144 -17.30 -2.08 -11.35
C VAL A 144 -17.44 -0.64 -11.76
N GLN A 145 -16.43 -0.11 -12.44
CA GLN A 145 -16.53 1.19 -13.07
C GLN A 145 -16.33 1.03 -14.58
N GLU A 146 -17.36 1.34 -15.34
CA GLU A 146 -17.40 1.15 -16.78
C GLU A 146 -16.50 2.17 -17.50
N ALA A 147 -16.09 1.86 -18.73
CA ALA A 147 -15.30 2.78 -19.57
C ALA A 147 -16.00 4.13 -19.80
N ALA A 148 -17.34 4.13 -19.79
CA ALA A 148 -18.17 5.34 -19.88
C ALA A 148 -18.11 6.23 -18.61
N GLY A 149 -17.51 5.74 -17.52
CA GLY A 149 -17.37 6.45 -16.24
C GLY A 149 -18.38 6.02 -15.17
N ASP A 150 -19.43 5.29 -15.55
CA ASP A 150 -20.46 4.81 -14.63
C ASP A 150 -19.90 3.87 -13.57
N LEU A 151 -20.20 4.17 -12.31
CA LEU A 151 -19.72 3.43 -11.15
C LEU A 151 -20.87 2.62 -10.54
N ARG A 152 -20.67 1.32 -10.40
CA ARG A 152 -21.66 0.38 -9.89
C ARG A 152 -21.04 -0.43 -8.75
N HIS A 153 -21.54 -0.24 -7.55
CA HIS A 153 -21.13 -1.04 -6.41
C HIS A 153 -21.70 -2.46 -6.50
N VAL A 154 -20.97 -3.41 -5.94
CA VAL A 154 -21.39 -4.80 -5.82
C VAL A 154 -22.46 -4.91 -4.73
N ILE A 155 -23.60 -5.51 -5.06
CA ILE A 155 -24.74 -5.69 -4.15
C ILE A 155 -24.93 -7.15 -3.70
N TRP A 156 -24.30 -8.09 -4.41
CA TRP A 156 -24.28 -9.52 -4.11
C TRP A 156 -23.02 -10.14 -4.71
N THR A 157 -22.43 -11.12 -4.04
CA THR A 157 -21.28 -11.89 -4.53
C THR A 157 -21.31 -13.30 -3.93
N ASP A 158 -20.78 -14.29 -4.64
CA ASP A 158 -20.51 -15.64 -4.12
C ASP A 158 -19.08 -15.80 -3.58
N LEU A 159 -18.28 -14.73 -3.57
CA LEU A 159 -16.93 -14.74 -3.01
C LEU A 159 -16.95 -15.25 -1.57
N SER A 160 -16.33 -16.40 -1.34
CA SER A 160 -16.08 -16.97 -0.02
C SER A 160 -14.59 -16.90 0.30
N LEU A 161 -14.24 -16.35 1.47
CA LEU A 161 -12.85 -16.34 1.94
C LEU A 161 -12.39 -17.72 2.46
N GLU A 162 -13.32 -18.63 2.72
CA GLU A 162 -12.99 -20.01 3.12
C GLU A 162 -12.50 -20.84 1.93
N ASP A 163 -12.99 -20.54 0.72
CA ASP A 163 -12.55 -21.20 -0.51
C ASP A 163 -11.11 -20.86 -0.89
N LEU A 164 -10.52 -19.81 -0.29
CA LEU A 164 -9.14 -19.40 -0.55
C LEU A 164 -8.13 -20.46 -0.08
N ASP A 165 -8.43 -21.21 0.98
CA ASP A 165 -7.57 -22.30 1.48
C ASP A 165 -7.47 -23.45 0.46
N GLN A 166 -8.44 -23.54 -0.46
CA GLN A 166 -8.50 -24.57 -1.50
C GLN A 166 -7.83 -24.13 -2.82
N LEU A 167 -7.26 -22.93 -2.88
CA LEU A 167 -6.57 -22.44 -4.10
C LEU A 167 -5.43 -23.35 -4.57
N PRO A 168 -4.56 -23.90 -3.68
CA PRO A 168 -3.49 -24.80 -4.11
C PRO A 168 -4.00 -26.07 -4.78
N THR A 169 -5.17 -26.58 -4.35
CA THR A 169 -5.78 -27.79 -4.92
C THR A 169 -6.61 -27.51 -6.18
N ARG A 170 -7.09 -26.28 -6.37
CA ARG A 170 -7.88 -25.84 -7.54
C ARG A 170 -7.03 -25.26 -8.69
N GLY A 171 -5.71 -25.33 -8.58
CA GLY A 171 -4.78 -24.92 -9.65
C GLY A 171 -4.75 -23.40 -9.88
N ASN A 172 -4.81 -22.61 -8.79
CA ASN A 172 -4.65 -21.15 -8.83
C ASN A 172 -5.70 -20.41 -9.68
N ASN A 173 -6.90 -20.99 -9.83
CA ASN A 173 -8.03 -20.34 -10.51
C ASN A 173 -9.10 -19.94 -9.50
N LEU A 174 -9.59 -18.71 -9.60
CA LEU A 174 -10.70 -18.19 -8.84
C LEU A 174 -11.85 -17.85 -9.80
N LEU A 175 -13.05 -18.33 -9.50
CA LEU A 175 -14.27 -17.88 -10.13
C LEU A 175 -15.06 -17.08 -9.11
N THR A 176 -15.45 -15.86 -9.47
CA THR A 176 -16.32 -15.03 -8.64
C THR A 176 -17.49 -14.52 -9.46
N LYS A 177 -18.70 -14.82 -8.98
CA LYS A 177 -19.95 -14.32 -9.52
C LYS A 177 -20.47 -13.23 -8.61
N PHE A 178 -20.83 -12.10 -9.19
CA PHE A 178 -21.37 -10.99 -8.44
C PHE A 178 -22.36 -10.18 -9.25
N ILE A 179 -23.15 -9.36 -8.56
CA ILE A 179 -24.08 -8.41 -9.15
C ILE A 179 -23.61 -7.00 -8.80
N ALA A 180 -23.36 -6.16 -9.79
CA ALA A 180 -23.06 -4.74 -9.59
C ALA A 180 -24.12 -3.86 -10.26
N GLY A 181 -24.84 -3.08 -9.46
CA GLY A 181 -26.11 -2.47 -9.88
C GLY A 181 -27.13 -3.54 -10.28
N TRP A 182 -27.50 -3.60 -11.57
CA TRP A 182 -28.42 -4.60 -12.13
C TRP A 182 -27.76 -5.62 -13.06
N ARG A 183 -26.44 -5.56 -13.23
CA ARG A 183 -25.70 -6.46 -14.13
C ARG A 183 -25.07 -7.61 -13.35
N LYS A 184 -25.17 -8.81 -13.92
CA LYS A 184 -24.50 -10.01 -13.40
C LYS A 184 -23.14 -10.13 -14.05
N TYR A 185 -22.12 -10.41 -13.24
CA TYR A 185 -20.76 -10.63 -13.67
C TYR A 185 -20.34 -12.03 -13.23
N GLU A 186 -19.59 -12.69 -14.11
CA GLU A 186 -18.88 -13.92 -13.82
C GLU A 186 -17.44 -13.66 -14.23
N VAL A 187 -16.56 -13.58 -13.24
CA VAL A 187 -15.16 -13.20 -13.42
C VAL A 187 -14.27 -14.39 -13.07
N TRP A 188 -13.51 -14.81 -14.06
CA TRP A 188 -12.48 -15.83 -13.97
C TRP A 188 -11.14 -15.13 -13.76
N GLN A 189 -10.44 -15.50 -12.70
CA GLN A 189 -9.10 -15.06 -12.40
C GLN A 189 -8.17 -16.26 -12.42
N ARG A 190 -7.08 -16.17 -13.19
CA ARG A 190 -5.98 -17.13 -13.11
C ARG A 190 -4.79 -16.42 -12.49
N LEU A 191 -4.43 -16.85 -11.28
CA LEU A 191 -3.32 -16.33 -10.52
C LEU A 191 -2.01 -16.88 -11.13
N GLY A 192 -1.14 -15.99 -11.57
CA GLY A 192 0.19 -16.29 -12.09
C GLY A 192 1.26 -16.05 -11.02
N ASP A 193 2.39 -15.52 -11.48
CA ASP A 193 3.56 -15.21 -10.67
C ASP A 193 3.19 -14.40 -9.43
N SER A 194 3.86 -14.70 -8.32
CA SER A 194 3.55 -14.14 -7.01
C SER A 194 4.78 -13.67 -6.27
N VAL A 195 4.57 -12.66 -5.43
CA VAL A 195 5.56 -12.22 -4.44
C VAL A 195 4.91 -12.20 -3.06
N THR A 196 5.63 -12.73 -2.06
CA THR A 196 5.19 -12.74 -0.67
C THR A 196 5.88 -11.61 0.10
N TYR A 197 5.13 -10.95 0.99
CA TYR A 197 5.66 -9.97 1.92
C TYR A 197 4.87 -9.96 3.23
N TYR A 198 5.50 -9.47 4.30
CA TYR A 198 4.94 -9.50 5.65
C TYR A 198 4.73 -8.09 6.20
N THR A 199 3.68 -7.91 7.00
CA THR A 199 3.38 -6.65 7.69
C THR A 199 2.86 -6.88 9.12
N GLY A 200 2.62 -5.78 9.84
CA GLY A 200 2.26 -5.81 11.27
C GLY A 200 3.48 -5.91 12.16
N ASP A 201 3.35 -5.57 13.45
CA ASP A 201 4.44 -5.63 14.42
C ASP A 201 4.32 -6.94 15.25
N PRO A 202 5.31 -7.83 15.26
CA PRO A 202 6.56 -7.72 14.50
C PRO A 202 6.40 -8.21 13.05
N TRP A 203 5.52 -9.19 12.77
CA TRP A 203 5.12 -9.68 11.42
C TRP A 203 3.79 -10.46 11.48
N THR A 204 2.70 -9.85 11.98
CA THR A 204 1.45 -10.58 12.26
C THR A 204 0.62 -10.94 11.02
N LEU A 205 1.00 -10.46 9.83
CA LEU A 205 0.29 -10.67 8.57
C LEU A 205 1.24 -11.08 7.46
N GLY A 206 0.85 -12.12 6.71
CA GLY A 206 1.48 -12.54 5.47
C GLY A 206 0.60 -12.16 4.29
N HIS A 207 1.23 -11.68 3.22
CA HIS A 207 0.56 -11.25 2.01
C HIS A 207 1.20 -11.91 0.79
N THR A 208 0.39 -12.44 -0.11
CA THR A 208 0.85 -12.94 -1.40
C THR A 208 0.18 -12.16 -2.51
N LEU A 209 0.99 -11.43 -3.28
CA LEU A 209 0.54 -10.61 -4.40
C LEU A 209 0.74 -11.38 -5.70
N HIS A 210 -0.35 -11.70 -6.40
CA HIS A 210 -0.34 -12.40 -7.68
C HIS A 210 -0.58 -11.46 -8.86
N LEU A 211 0.24 -11.56 -9.89
CA LEU A 211 -0.11 -11.07 -11.22
C LEU A 211 -1.20 -11.97 -11.80
N THR A 212 -2.33 -11.37 -12.18
CA THR A 212 -3.55 -12.13 -12.47
C THR A 212 -4.02 -11.86 -13.90
N SER A 213 -4.29 -12.91 -14.66
CA SER A 213 -5.04 -12.79 -15.92
C SER A 213 -6.53 -12.96 -15.63
N VAL A 214 -7.36 -12.10 -16.23
CA VAL A 214 -8.81 -12.09 -15.93
C VAL A 214 -9.66 -12.19 -17.18
N ALA A 215 -10.78 -12.88 -17.07
CA ALA A 215 -11.81 -12.93 -18.09
C ALA A 215 -13.18 -12.74 -17.44
N SER A 216 -14.04 -11.96 -18.08
CA SER A 216 -15.45 -11.87 -17.76
C SER A 216 -16.27 -12.16 -19.01
N ASN A 217 -17.58 -12.34 -18.82
CA ASN A 217 -18.54 -12.58 -19.92
C ASN A 217 -18.48 -11.53 -21.06
N HIS A 218 -17.83 -10.38 -20.86
CA HIS A 218 -17.83 -9.26 -21.81
C HIS A 218 -16.43 -8.78 -22.23
N SER A 219 -15.35 -9.21 -21.56
CA SER A 219 -13.98 -8.82 -21.90
C SER A 219 -12.96 -9.68 -21.17
N HIS A 220 -11.72 -9.70 -21.66
CA HIS A 220 -10.55 -10.20 -20.93
C HIS A 220 -9.64 -9.03 -20.53
N GLY A 221 -8.66 -9.29 -19.68
CA GLY A 221 -7.74 -8.28 -19.19
C GLY A 221 -6.75 -8.82 -18.16
N TRP A 222 -6.24 -7.92 -17.34
CA TRP A 222 -5.19 -8.19 -16.37
C TRP A 222 -5.50 -7.52 -15.03
N GLY A 223 -4.87 -8.01 -13.98
CA GLY A 223 -5.07 -7.49 -12.66
C GLY A 223 -4.00 -7.92 -11.68
N VAL A 224 -4.18 -7.50 -10.45
CA VAL A 224 -3.38 -7.91 -9.30
C VAL A 224 -4.34 -8.42 -8.24
N THR A 225 -4.03 -9.58 -7.67
CA THR A 225 -4.79 -10.18 -6.59
C THR A 225 -3.90 -10.29 -5.38
N LEU A 226 -4.26 -9.59 -4.30
CA LEU A 226 -3.60 -9.64 -3.02
C LEU A 226 -4.36 -10.59 -2.11
N LEU A 227 -3.72 -11.68 -1.72
CA LEU A 227 -4.18 -12.59 -0.67
C LEU A 227 -3.49 -12.19 0.62
N SER A 228 -4.25 -12.09 1.70
CA SER A 228 -3.74 -11.72 3.02
C SER A 228 -4.22 -12.74 4.03
N GLN A 229 -3.35 -13.13 4.95
CA GLN A 229 -3.71 -14.02 6.04
C GLN A 229 -2.89 -13.70 7.28
N ARG A 230 -3.40 -14.14 8.42
CA ARG A 230 -2.64 -14.12 9.66
C ARG A 230 -1.37 -14.96 9.51
N TYR A 231 -0.25 -14.42 9.99
CA TYR A 231 1.02 -15.12 10.04
C TYR A 231 1.36 -15.44 11.49
N ASP A 232 1.44 -16.73 11.81
CA ASP A 232 1.69 -17.25 13.16
C ASP A 232 3.02 -18.02 13.26
N GLU A 233 3.83 -18.02 12.20
CA GLU A 233 5.13 -18.69 12.19
C GLU A 233 6.25 -17.78 12.75
N LEU A 234 7.45 -18.36 12.87
CA LEU A 234 8.64 -17.59 13.25
C LEU A 234 8.95 -16.55 12.18
N CYS A 235 9.39 -15.37 12.61
CA CYS A 235 9.80 -14.33 11.67
C CYS A 235 10.84 -14.88 10.67
N PRO A 236 10.60 -14.75 9.35
CA PRO A 236 11.59 -15.14 8.35
C PRO A 236 12.78 -14.17 8.31
N VAL A 237 12.64 -12.98 8.89
CA VAL A 237 13.69 -11.95 8.96
C VAL A 237 14.41 -12.03 10.33
N PRO A 238 15.75 -12.10 10.36
CA PRO A 238 16.50 -12.06 11.61
C PRO A 238 16.15 -10.82 12.44
N GLU A 239 16.12 -10.97 13.77
CA GLU A 239 16.04 -9.83 14.69
C GLU A 239 17.12 -8.82 14.32
N ARG A 240 16.71 -7.60 13.97
CA ARG A 240 17.64 -6.52 13.68
C ARG A 240 18.01 -5.82 14.97
N GLU A 241 19.26 -5.40 15.09
CA GLU A 241 19.69 -4.55 16.20
C GLU A 241 18.80 -3.31 16.27
N SER A 242 18.35 -3.01 17.47
CA SER A 242 17.54 -1.82 17.70
C SER A 242 18.37 -0.57 17.40
N ILE A 243 17.85 0.22 16.48
CA ILE A 243 18.41 1.51 16.10
C ILE A 243 18.20 2.48 17.28
N PRO A 244 19.25 3.19 17.75
CA PRO A 244 19.11 4.14 18.84
C PRO A 244 18.07 5.23 18.50
N VAL A 245 17.23 5.53 19.48
CA VAL A 245 16.16 6.52 19.34
C VAL A 245 16.76 7.91 19.18
N VAL A 246 16.48 8.56 18.05
CA VAL A 246 16.81 9.97 17.83
C VAL A 246 15.74 10.82 18.49
N GLU A 247 16.10 11.58 19.52
CA GLU A 247 15.16 12.49 20.18
C GLU A 247 14.65 13.56 19.21
N VAL A 248 13.32 13.70 19.16
CA VAL A 248 12.66 14.80 18.45
C VAL A 248 12.57 16.00 19.41
N PRO A 249 13.19 17.15 19.10
CA PRO A 249 13.07 18.32 19.96
C PRO A 249 11.62 18.78 20.05
N ARG A 250 11.14 18.96 21.28
CA ARG A 250 9.87 19.63 21.51
C ARG A 250 10.04 21.12 21.25
N VAL A 251 9.25 21.65 20.33
CA VAL A 251 9.22 23.08 20.03
C VAL A 251 7.85 23.59 20.46
N ASN A 252 7.82 24.62 21.31
CA ASN A 252 6.57 25.34 21.57
C ASN A 252 6.27 26.21 20.35
N LEU A 253 5.36 25.73 19.49
CA LEU A 253 4.94 26.40 18.27
C LEU A 253 3.96 27.55 18.50
N GLU A 254 3.64 27.87 19.76
CA GLU A 254 2.83 29.04 20.13
C GLU A 254 3.56 30.38 19.88
N LEU A 255 4.82 30.35 19.42
CA LEU A 255 5.55 31.52 18.99
C LEU A 255 5.11 31.93 17.57
N GLU A 256 3.97 32.63 17.47
CA GLU A 256 3.61 33.37 16.25
C GLU A 256 4.66 34.44 15.91
N ASP A 257 5.40 34.94 16.90
CA ASP A 257 6.55 35.82 16.76
C ASP A 257 7.84 35.10 17.21
N GLY A 258 8.73 34.81 16.27
CA GLY A 258 10.09 34.32 16.57
C GLY A 258 10.45 32.93 16.04
N ALA A 259 9.54 32.23 15.36
CA ALA A 259 9.90 30.98 14.68
C ALA A 259 10.88 31.25 13.52
N PRO A 260 11.99 30.49 13.40
CA PRO A 260 12.95 30.67 12.34
C PRO A 260 12.31 30.38 10.99
N LEU A 261 12.51 31.27 10.00
CA LEU A 261 11.97 31.10 8.65
C LEU A 261 12.78 30.11 7.81
N VAL A 262 14.09 30.06 8.05
CA VAL A 262 15.03 29.17 7.39
C VAL A 262 15.95 28.59 8.44
N LEU A 263 16.19 27.29 8.37
CA LEU A 263 17.13 26.57 9.21
C LEU A 263 18.18 25.87 8.34
N SER A 264 19.37 25.65 8.89
CA SER A 264 20.28 24.65 8.34
C SER A 264 19.64 23.27 8.50
N LEU A 265 19.77 22.39 7.51
CA LEU A 265 19.25 21.02 7.62
C LEU A 265 19.86 20.25 8.80
N ASP A 266 21.07 20.64 9.19
CA ASP A 266 21.79 20.09 10.34
C ASP A 266 21.34 20.67 11.70
N ASP A 267 20.47 21.68 11.71
CA ASP A 267 19.93 22.22 12.94
C ASP A 267 19.11 21.16 13.68
N PRO A 268 19.35 20.90 14.98
CA PRO A 268 18.57 19.94 15.76
C PRO A 268 17.06 20.14 15.64
N LEU A 269 16.58 21.39 15.56
CA LEU A 269 15.17 21.75 15.42
C LEU A 269 14.55 21.23 14.12
N CYS A 270 15.36 20.95 13.09
CA CYS A 270 14.88 20.40 11.83
C CYS A 270 14.25 19.02 11.99
N ARG A 271 14.57 18.29 13.07
CA ARG A 271 13.96 16.99 13.40
C ARG A 271 12.50 17.09 13.84
N ASN A 272 11.99 18.29 14.14
CA ASN A 272 10.60 18.49 14.50
C ASN A 272 9.71 18.64 13.24
N PRO A 273 8.83 17.65 12.94
CA PRO A 273 8.02 17.67 11.72
C PRO A 273 6.97 18.79 11.69
N GLU A 274 6.58 19.34 12.84
CA GLU A 274 5.63 20.45 12.92
C GLU A 274 6.28 21.78 12.51
N LEU A 275 7.60 21.92 12.68
CA LEU A 275 8.36 23.10 12.26
C LEU A 275 8.82 23.00 10.80
N THR A 276 9.24 21.83 10.35
CA THR A 276 9.95 21.65 9.06
C THR A 276 9.25 20.74 8.05
N GLY A 277 8.17 20.07 8.46
CA GLY A 277 7.49 19.06 7.65
C GLY A 277 8.21 17.71 7.62
N GLY A 278 7.48 16.67 7.20
CA GLY A 278 7.95 15.28 7.32
C GLY A 278 9.24 14.95 6.57
N LYS A 279 9.49 15.56 5.41
CA LYS A 279 10.70 15.26 4.60
C LYS A 279 11.97 15.81 5.26
N ALA A 280 11.94 17.07 5.65
CA ALA A 280 13.08 17.72 6.29
C ALA A 280 13.38 17.08 7.66
N SER A 281 12.35 16.76 8.45
CA SER A 281 12.53 16.05 9.71
C SER A 281 13.14 14.66 9.54
N SER A 282 12.74 13.90 8.52
CA SER A 282 13.36 12.61 8.23
C SER A 282 14.84 12.74 7.86
N LEU A 283 15.20 13.72 7.01
CA LEU A 283 16.60 13.96 6.64
C LEU A 283 17.44 14.44 7.84
N ALA A 284 16.91 15.33 8.67
CA ALA A 284 17.59 15.80 9.88
C ALA A 284 17.78 14.66 10.90
N SER A 285 16.81 13.74 11.01
CA SER A 285 16.96 12.54 11.83
C SER A 285 18.02 11.59 11.28
N LEU A 286 18.14 11.44 9.95
CA LEU A 286 19.22 10.69 9.33
C LEU A 286 20.59 11.33 9.62
N ILE A 287 20.71 12.67 9.55
CA ILE A 287 21.96 13.37 9.94
C ILE A 287 22.28 13.14 11.43
N ALA A 288 21.29 13.19 12.31
CA ALA A 288 21.51 12.89 13.72
C ALA A 288 21.93 11.44 13.93
N PHE A 289 21.40 10.52 13.12
CA PHE A 289 21.73 9.11 13.19
C PHE A 289 23.18 8.82 12.80
N THR A 290 23.71 9.45 11.74
CA THR A 290 25.13 9.26 11.32
C THR A 290 26.14 9.67 12.38
N ARG A 291 25.70 10.44 13.39
CA ARG A 291 26.51 10.89 14.54
C ARG A 291 26.46 9.94 15.73
N LEU A 292 25.51 9.00 15.75
CA LEU A 292 25.39 8.02 16.83
C LEU A 292 26.27 6.80 16.53
N PRO A 293 26.82 6.13 17.57
CA PRO A 293 27.52 4.87 17.37
C PRO A 293 26.53 3.79 16.92
N HIS A 294 26.68 3.27 15.71
CA HIS A 294 25.87 2.17 15.19
C HIS A 294 26.62 1.41 14.08
N PRO A 295 26.24 0.15 13.76
CA PRO A 295 26.97 -0.69 12.80
C PRO A 295 27.11 -0.06 11.40
N HIS A 296 26.07 0.64 10.97
CA HIS A 296 25.98 1.27 9.64
C HIS A 296 26.63 2.67 9.52
N GLN A 297 27.49 3.07 10.47
CA GLN A 297 28.00 4.44 10.52
C GLN A 297 28.87 4.72 9.29
N GLY A 298 28.50 5.73 8.50
CA GLY A 298 29.22 6.11 7.28
C GLY A 298 28.74 5.43 5.99
N GLU A 299 27.70 4.60 6.02
CA GLU A 299 27.11 3.99 4.81
C GLU A 299 26.33 4.99 3.95
N TYR A 300 25.95 6.14 4.51
CA TYR A 300 25.21 7.17 3.81
C TYR A 300 25.61 8.56 4.27
N GLU A 301 25.52 9.52 3.35
CA GLU A 301 25.77 10.93 3.60
C GLU A 301 24.54 11.73 3.18
N VAL A 302 24.05 12.59 4.07
CA VAL A 302 22.99 13.55 3.75
C VAL A 302 23.68 14.84 3.32
N PRO A 303 23.47 15.33 2.09
CA PRO A 303 24.08 16.56 1.63
C PRO A 303 23.70 17.76 2.50
N PRO A 304 24.59 18.75 2.67
CA PRO A 304 24.24 19.98 3.35
C PRO A 304 23.10 20.69 2.62
N GLY A 305 22.21 21.30 3.37
CA GLY A 305 21.03 21.96 2.82
C GLY A 305 20.40 22.94 3.78
N VAL A 306 19.38 23.64 3.30
CA VAL A 306 18.56 24.55 4.08
C VAL A 306 17.11 24.09 4.04
N VAL A 307 16.40 24.37 5.13
CA VAL A 307 15.00 24.02 5.30
C VAL A 307 14.19 25.29 5.44
N VAL A 308 13.25 25.50 4.53
CA VAL A 308 12.23 26.54 4.64
C VAL A 308 11.14 26.01 5.57
N THR A 309 10.92 26.70 6.69
CA THR A 309 10.02 26.20 7.74
C THR A 309 8.55 26.45 7.41
N VAL A 310 7.67 25.77 8.16
CA VAL A 310 6.22 26.01 8.11
C VAL A 310 5.89 27.46 8.45
N ALA A 311 6.68 28.12 9.28
CA ALA A 311 6.52 29.56 9.59
C ALA A 311 6.75 30.43 8.34
N ALA A 312 7.79 30.16 7.56
CA ALA A 312 8.03 30.85 6.29
C ALA A 312 6.91 30.61 5.27
N TRP A 313 6.40 29.38 5.19
CA TRP A 313 5.26 29.06 4.34
C TRP A 313 3.99 29.82 4.77
N ARG A 314 3.69 29.87 6.08
CA ARG A 314 2.57 30.66 6.61
C ARG A 314 2.72 32.16 6.33
N LEU A 315 3.93 32.71 6.46
CA LEU A 315 4.21 34.11 6.15
C LEU A 315 3.98 34.41 4.66
N GLN A 316 4.44 33.52 3.77
CA GLN A 316 4.20 33.63 2.33
C GLN A 316 2.70 33.63 2.03
N LEU A 317 1.94 32.71 2.62
CA LEU A 317 0.48 32.64 2.43
C LEU A 317 -0.29 33.83 3.00
N LYS A 318 0.23 34.54 4.01
CA LYS A 318 -0.37 35.81 4.48
C LYS A 318 -0.15 36.97 3.50
N THR A 319 0.84 36.86 2.62
CA THR A 319 1.25 37.92 1.69
C THR A 319 0.56 37.81 0.32
N TYR A 320 -0.15 36.70 0.07
CA TYR A 320 -0.97 36.43 -1.12
C TYR A 320 -2.45 36.37 -0.74
#